data_AF-A0A947ASB5-F1
#
_entry.id   AF-A0A947ASB5-F1
#
_cell.length_a   1.000
_cell.length_b   1.000
_cell.length_c   1.000
_cell.angle_alpha   90.00
_cell.angle_beta   90.00
_cell.angle_gamma   90.00
#
_symmetry.space_group_name_H-M   'P 1'
#
loop_
_entity.id
_entity.type
_entity.pdbx_description
1 polymer ?
#
loop_
_entity_poly.entity_id
_entity_poly.type
_entity_poly.pdbx_seq_one_letter_code
_entity_poly.pdbx_strand_id
1 'polypeptide(L)'
;SSPGGLKGITEERGVSLVDLLPTFLDIATDGNPPDLVEPIDGHSLVNLMHNDDPNWRDDVMIEFTGEGIYSPCLMLRKNGFKYVYCEDDPGMLFDLNNDPKELRNLCGDPKYTATEKDMLEDILSRWDPVAMKEDILRSQKRRLFIQRVLLQGNRSPWDYQPYRDASKEFVRSAADTDTTMTKGLARFPYMDPIPPDTPRSE
;
A
#
# COMPACT_ATOMS: atom_id res chain seq x y z
N SER A 1 6.85 -0.79 -17.61
CA SER A 1 6.27 -0.22 -18.84
C SER A 1 4.76 -0.13 -18.68
N SER A 2 4.20 1.08 -18.76
CA SER A 2 2.76 1.33 -18.91
C SER A 2 2.39 1.44 -20.40
N PRO A 3 1.11 1.26 -20.79
CA PRO A 3 0.65 1.65 -22.12
C PRO A 3 1.00 3.13 -22.37
N GLY A 4 1.73 3.43 -23.45
CA GLY A 4 2.20 4.79 -23.75
C GLY A 4 3.40 5.28 -22.93
N GLY A 5 3.89 4.51 -21.96
CA GLY A 5 5.04 4.87 -21.13
C GLY A 5 6.40 4.62 -21.78
N LEU A 6 7.43 5.25 -21.21
CA LEU A 6 8.82 4.98 -21.55
C LEU A 6 9.15 3.49 -21.26
N LYS A 7 10.02 2.92 -22.10
CA LYS A 7 10.44 1.51 -21.99
C LYS A 7 11.90 1.45 -21.56
N GLY A 8 12.20 0.54 -20.63
CA GLY A 8 13.58 0.28 -20.20
C GLY A 8 14.21 1.38 -19.36
N ILE A 9 13.41 2.27 -18.77
CA ILE A 9 13.88 3.25 -17.79
C ILE A 9 13.93 2.61 -16.40
N THR A 10 14.94 2.99 -15.61
CA THR A 10 15.08 2.64 -14.19
C THR A 10 15.05 3.93 -13.40
N GLU A 11 14.22 3.97 -12.36
CA GLU A 11 14.23 5.04 -11.37
C GLU A 11 15.00 4.54 -10.14
N GLU A 12 16.00 5.30 -9.71
CA GLU A 12 16.89 4.95 -8.59
C GLU A 12 16.48 5.67 -7.29
N ARG A 13 15.74 6.79 -7.42
CA ARG A 13 15.18 7.53 -6.29
C ARG A 13 14.12 6.70 -5.57
N GLY A 14 14.00 6.93 -4.28
CA GLY A 14 13.06 6.24 -3.42
C GLY A 14 11.61 6.48 -3.79
N VAL A 15 10.84 5.39 -3.77
CA VAL A 15 9.38 5.38 -3.87
C VAL A 15 8.81 4.48 -2.75
N SER A 16 7.55 4.67 -2.40
CA SER A 16 6.90 4.00 -1.27
C SER A 16 5.57 3.36 -1.66
N LEU A 17 5.07 2.44 -0.84
CA LEU A 17 3.76 1.82 -1.05
C LEU A 17 2.61 2.84 -0.91
N VAL A 18 2.81 3.91 -0.14
CA VAL A 18 1.82 4.99 0.01
C VAL A 18 1.59 5.76 -1.29
N ASP A 19 2.53 5.69 -2.24
CA ASP A 19 2.44 6.32 -3.56
C ASP A 19 1.46 5.61 -4.50
N LEU A 20 1.07 4.36 -4.18
CA LEU A 20 0.19 3.57 -5.05
C LEU A 20 -1.22 4.15 -5.16
N LEU A 21 -1.81 4.61 -4.05
CA LEU A 21 -3.13 5.22 -4.06
C LEU A 21 -3.21 6.45 -4.98
N PRO A 22 -2.38 7.50 -4.82
CA PRO A 22 -2.41 8.64 -5.71
C PRO A 22 -2.06 8.27 -7.15
N THR A 23 -1.14 7.32 -7.36
CA THR A 23 -0.81 6.83 -8.71
C THR A 23 -2.01 6.19 -9.41
N PHE A 24 -2.78 5.36 -8.71
CA PHE A 24 -3.96 4.72 -9.29
C PHE A 24 -5.08 5.72 -9.56
N LEU A 25 -5.26 6.71 -8.69
CA LEU A 25 -6.22 7.79 -8.92
C LEU A 25 -5.85 8.58 -10.18
N ASP A 26 -4.58 8.97 -10.30
CA ASP A 26 -4.05 9.70 -11.45
C ASP A 26 -4.29 8.94 -12.76
N ILE A 27 -3.90 7.66 -12.81
CA ILE A 27 -4.13 6.79 -13.99
C ILE A 27 -5.63 6.62 -14.31
N ALA A 28 -6.46 6.38 -13.29
CA ALA A 28 -7.88 6.09 -13.49
C ALA A 28 -8.70 7.32 -13.91
N THR A 29 -8.17 8.52 -13.67
CA THR A 29 -8.86 9.79 -13.90
C THR A 29 -8.17 10.72 -14.90
N ASP A 30 -7.10 10.24 -15.54
CA ASP A 30 -6.29 11.02 -16.47
C ASP A 30 -5.82 12.35 -15.86
N GLY A 31 -5.24 12.28 -14.65
CA GLY A 31 -4.76 13.44 -13.91
C GLY A 31 -5.83 14.29 -13.22
N ASN A 32 -7.10 13.87 -13.19
CA ASN A 32 -8.21 14.61 -12.59
C ASN A 32 -8.86 13.85 -11.41
N PRO A 33 -8.10 13.55 -10.34
CA PRO A 33 -8.62 12.77 -9.22
C PRO A 33 -9.73 13.54 -8.48
N PRO A 34 -10.71 12.84 -7.88
CA PRO A 34 -11.69 13.48 -7.01
C PRO A 34 -11.02 14.05 -5.75
N ASP A 35 -11.71 14.98 -5.08
CA ASP A 35 -11.27 15.51 -3.80
C ASP A 35 -11.07 14.38 -2.77
N LEU A 36 -9.91 14.39 -2.13
CA LEU A 36 -9.59 13.44 -1.07
C LEU A 36 -10.33 13.82 0.21
N VAL A 37 -10.93 12.82 0.87
CA VAL A 37 -11.65 13.02 2.13
C VAL A 37 -10.69 13.31 3.27
N GLU A 38 -9.49 12.76 3.22
CA GLU A 38 -8.41 12.93 4.20
C GLU A 38 -7.08 13.14 3.46
N PRO A 39 -6.09 13.79 4.10
CA PRO A 39 -4.74 13.86 3.57
C PRO A 39 -4.15 12.47 3.32
N ILE A 40 -3.28 12.38 2.31
CA ILE A 40 -2.49 11.18 2.01
C ILE A 40 -1.01 11.56 2.00
N ASP A 41 -0.15 10.61 2.36
CA ASP A 41 1.30 10.85 2.48
C ASP A 41 2.07 10.61 1.17
N GLY A 42 1.50 9.86 0.24
CA GLY A 42 2.15 9.50 -1.01
C GLY A 42 1.97 10.53 -2.13
N HIS A 43 2.72 10.33 -3.21
CA HIS A 43 2.66 11.12 -4.43
C HIS A 43 2.48 10.23 -5.66
N SER A 44 1.85 10.74 -6.72
CA SER A 44 1.67 9.97 -7.95
C SER A 44 3.01 9.71 -8.63
N LEU A 45 3.24 8.45 -9.01
CA LEU A 45 4.42 8.00 -9.75
C LEU A 45 4.27 8.18 -11.27
N VAL A 46 3.15 8.72 -11.77
CA VAL A 46 2.90 8.86 -13.21
C VAL A 46 3.99 9.67 -13.89
N ASN A 47 4.32 10.85 -13.37
CA ASN A 47 5.37 11.69 -13.96
C ASN A 47 6.75 11.02 -13.90
N LEU A 48 7.05 10.28 -12.84
CA LEU A 48 8.27 9.46 -12.75
C LEU A 48 8.35 8.40 -13.85
N MET A 49 7.24 7.71 -14.16
CA MET A 49 7.20 6.72 -15.25
C MET A 49 7.44 7.33 -16.64
N HIS A 50 7.29 8.64 -16.77
CA HIS A 50 7.55 9.41 -18.00
C HIS A 50 8.85 10.22 -17.95
N ASN A 51 9.65 10.06 -16.89
CA ASN A 51 10.87 10.85 -16.63
C ASN A 51 10.61 12.37 -16.67
N ASP A 52 9.44 12.77 -16.18
CA ASP A 52 8.94 14.16 -16.17
C ASP A 52 8.72 14.69 -14.74
N ASP A 53 9.48 14.13 -13.79
CA ASP A 53 9.51 14.65 -12.41
C ASP A 53 10.95 14.90 -11.94
N PRO A 54 11.54 16.05 -12.30
CA PRO A 54 12.88 16.43 -11.85
C PRO A 54 12.93 16.79 -10.36
N ASN A 55 11.77 17.04 -9.73
CA ASN A 55 11.68 17.49 -8.34
C ASN A 55 11.33 16.37 -7.36
N TRP A 56 11.16 15.14 -7.86
CA TRP A 56 10.90 13.99 -7.00
C TRP A 56 11.95 13.86 -5.91
N ARG A 57 11.48 13.77 -4.67
CA ARG A 57 12.31 13.66 -3.49
C ARG A 57 12.84 12.24 -3.37
N ASP A 58 14.15 12.09 -3.19
CA ASP A 58 14.75 10.80 -2.86
C ASP A 58 14.66 10.54 -1.35
N ASP A 59 13.45 10.56 -0.80
CA ASP A 59 13.18 10.23 0.60
C ASP A 59 12.04 9.19 0.74
N VAL A 60 12.24 8.22 1.63
CA VAL A 60 11.24 7.20 1.96
C VAL A 60 11.20 7.06 3.47
N MET A 61 9.99 7.20 4.01
CA MET A 61 9.68 7.05 5.42
C MET A 61 9.06 5.68 5.69
N ILE A 62 9.48 5.04 6.77
CA ILE A 62 9.01 3.69 7.15
C ILE A 62 8.79 3.67 8.66
N GLU A 63 7.67 3.08 9.07
CA GLU A 63 7.35 2.84 10.46
C GLU A 63 7.23 1.34 10.71
N PHE A 64 7.71 0.91 11.88
CA PHE A 64 7.46 -0.41 12.41
C PHE A 64 7.06 -0.30 13.88
N THR A 65 5.86 -0.76 14.19
CA THR A 65 5.23 -0.70 15.52
C THR A 65 4.67 -2.06 15.96
N GLY A 66 5.20 -3.13 15.35
CA GLY A 66 4.80 -4.51 15.56
C GLY A 66 5.57 -5.20 16.70
N GLU A 67 5.62 -6.53 16.62
CA GLU A 67 6.34 -7.38 17.55
C GLU A 67 7.87 -7.31 17.39
N GLY A 68 8.60 -7.69 18.44
CA GLY A 68 10.07 -7.74 18.42
C GLY A 68 10.76 -6.42 18.77
N ILE A 69 10.00 -5.36 19.04
CA ILE A 69 10.47 -4.04 19.46
C ILE A 69 9.71 -3.56 20.70
N TYR A 70 10.36 -2.76 21.54
CA TYR A 70 9.76 -2.18 22.75
C TYR A 70 9.25 -0.75 22.55
N SER A 71 9.77 -0.07 21.52
CA SER A 71 9.40 1.29 21.12
C SER A 71 9.16 1.38 19.62
N PRO A 72 8.43 2.40 19.13
CA PRO A 72 8.26 2.62 17.70
C PRO A 72 9.62 2.70 17.00
N CYS A 73 9.79 1.90 15.96
CA CYS A 73 10.97 1.93 15.11
C CYS A 73 10.65 2.77 13.87
N LEU A 74 11.32 3.90 13.72
CA LEU A 74 11.14 4.86 12.63
C LEU A 74 12.36 4.82 11.74
N MET A 75 12.17 4.80 10.42
CA MET A 75 13.27 4.75 9.47
C MET A 75 13.09 5.78 8.37
N LEU A 76 14.22 6.36 7.98
CA LEU A 76 14.32 7.29 6.86
C LEU A 76 15.40 6.79 5.90
N ARG A 77 15.03 6.53 4.65
CA ARG A 77 15.98 6.41 3.53
C ARG A 77 15.99 7.74 2.79
N LYS A 78 17.12 8.45 2.74
CA LYS A 78 17.24 9.76 2.10
C LYS A 78 18.57 9.87 1.37
N ASN A 79 18.57 10.23 0.09
CA ASN A 79 19.77 10.51 -0.70
C ASN A 79 20.86 9.41 -0.59
N GLY A 80 20.45 8.14 -0.68
CA GLY A 80 21.36 6.99 -0.56
C GLY A 80 21.83 6.66 0.86
N PHE A 81 21.36 7.36 1.91
CA PHE A 81 21.56 6.97 3.30
C PHE A 81 20.28 6.36 3.88
N LYS A 82 20.44 5.50 4.89
CA LYS A 82 19.34 5.00 5.71
C LYS A 82 19.65 5.19 7.18
N TYR A 83 18.72 5.80 7.90
CA TYR A 83 18.78 5.96 9.35
C TYR A 83 17.60 5.24 10.00
N VAL A 84 17.87 4.56 11.12
CA VAL A 84 16.89 3.87 11.94
C VAL A 84 16.95 4.42 13.35
N TYR A 85 15.81 4.90 13.82
CA TYR A 85 15.58 5.41 15.16
C TYR A 85 14.61 4.49 15.91
N CYS A 86 15.01 4.06 17.10
CA CYS A 86 14.14 3.39 18.07
C CYS A 86 14.62 3.82 19.46
N GLU A 87 13.72 4.32 20.32
CA GLU A 87 14.10 4.89 21.62
C GLU A 87 14.93 3.91 22.49
N ASP A 88 14.60 2.62 22.45
CA ASP A 88 15.21 1.60 23.30
C ASP A 88 16.47 0.96 22.68
N ASP A 89 16.83 1.31 21.44
CA ASP A 89 17.93 0.69 20.70
C ASP A 89 18.96 1.74 20.24
N PRO A 90 20.25 1.36 20.06
CA PRO A 90 21.21 2.25 19.43
C PRO A 90 20.77 2.65 18.03
N GLY A 91 20.98 3.93 17.68
CA GLY A 91 20.75 4.41 16.32
C GLY A 91 21.56 3.62 15.30
N MET A 92 20.99 3.41 14.11
CA MET A 92 21.68 2.76 13.00
C MET A 92 21.69 3.68 11.78
N LEU A 93 22.89 4.00 11.29
CA LEU A 93 23.09 4.79 10.07
C LEU A 93 23.88 3.98 9.06
N PHE A 94 23.39 3.88 7.82
CA PHE A 94 24.03 3.16 6.73
C PHE A 94 24.14 4.05 5.49
N ASP A 95 25.30 3.98 4.83
CA ASP A 95 25.53 4.56 3.50
C ASP A 95 25.27 3.47 2.46
N LEU A 96 24.09 3.48 1.83
CA LEU A 96 23.67 2.42 0.92
C LEU A 96 24.43 2.43 -0.42
N ASN A 97 25.06 3.56 -0.77
CA ASN A 97 25.86 3.66 -1.98
C ASN A 97 27.19 2.91 -1.83
N ASN A 98 27.80 2.98 -0.64
CA ASN A 98 29.08 2.34 -0.34
C ASN A 98 28.95 1.00 0.41
N ASP A 99 27.85 0.80 1.12
CA ASP A 99 27.53 -0.40 1.91
C ASP A 99 26.07 -0.84 1.66
N PRO A 100 25.77 -1.37 0.46
CA PRO A 100 24.41 -1.80 0.09
C PRO A 100 23.90 -3.01 0.90
N LYS A 101 24.77 -3.62 1.72
CA LYS A 101 24.43 -4.77 2.59
C LYS A 101 24.25 -4.36 4.04
N GLU A 102 24.40 -3.08 4.37
CA GLU A 102 24.17 -2.53 5.70
C GLU A 102 25.01 -3.24 6.79
N LEU A 103 26.26 -3.56 6.47
CA LEU A 103 27.15 -4.32 7.35
C LEU A 103 27.90 -3.43 8.34
N ARG A 104 27.99 -2.12 8.08
CA ARG A 104 28.69 -1.15 8.91
C ARG A 104 27.75 -0.06 9.39
N ASN A 105 27.42 -0.10 10.69
CA ASN A 105 26.74 1.02 11.34
C ASN A 105 27.70 2.22 11.45
N LEU A 106 27.29 3.38 10.93
CA LEU A 106 28.01 4.65 10.92
C LEU A 106 27.56 5.61 12.03
N CYS A 107 26.54 5.25 12.82
CA CYS A 107 26.05 6.07 13.93
C CYS A 107 27.16 6.27 14.98
N GLY A 108 27.33 7.52 15.42
CA GLY A 108 28.40 7.92 16.33
C GLY A 108 29.78 8.07 15.70
N ASP A 109 29.96 7.79 14.39
CA ASP A 109 31.20 8.10 13.68
C ASP A 109 31.29 9.64 13.49
N PRO A 110 32.36 10.32 13.97
CA PRO A 110 32.51 11.76 13.84
C PRO A 110 32.42 12.30 12.41
N LYS A 111 32.71 11.47 11.40
CA LYS A 111 32.58 11.85 10.00
C LYS A 111 31.12 12.01 9.55
N TYR A 112 30.20 11.29 10.17
CA TYR A 112 28.79 11.21 9.77
C TYR A 112 27.84 11.92 10.74
N THR A 113 28.35 12.60 11.78
CA THR A 113 27.53 13.29 12.79
C THR A 113 26.54 14.29 12.20
N ALA A 114 26.92 15.01 11.13
CA ALA A 114 26.02 15.95 10.46
C ALA A 114 24.85 15.23 9.76
N THR A 115 25.14 14.12 9.07
CA THR A 115 24.13 13.29 8.40
C THR A 115 23.20 12.62 9.40
N GLU A 116 23.76 12.04 10.48
CA GLU A 116 22.98 11.45 11.56
C GLU A 116 22.00 12.45 12.16
N LYS A 117 22.49 13.66 12.46
CA LYS A 117 21.67 14.72 13.04
C LYS A 117 20.56 15.18 12.08
N ASP A 118 20.87 15.43 10.81
CA ASP A 118 19.89 15.83 9.79
C ASP A 118 18.78 14.80 9.65
N MET A 119 19.14 13.52 9.55
CA MET A 119 18.16 12.44 9.40
C MET A 119 17.30 12.24 10.65
N LEU A 120 17.89 12.39 11.84
CA LEU A 120 17.12 12.36 13.09
C LEU A 120 16.16 13.55 13.20
N GLU A 121 16.60 14.76 12.84
CA GLU A 121 15.74 15.95 12.83
C GLU A 121 14.58 15.79 11.84
N ASP A 122 14.82 15.22 10.66
CA ASP A 122 13.76 14.91 9.70
C ASP A 122 12.72 13.93 10.26
N ILE A 123 13.16 12.85 10.92
CA ILE A 123 12.27 11.90 11.60
C ILE A 123 11.43 12.63 12.66
N LEU A 124 12.07 13.39 13.54
CA LEU A 124 11.40 14.08 14.66
C LEU A 124 10.52 15.25 14.21
N SER A 125 10.72 15.77 13.00
CA SER A 125 9.83 16.79 12.41
C SER A 125 8.47 16.21 12.00
N ARG A 126 8.42 14.91 11.71
CA ARG A 126 7.20 14.21 11.25
C ARG A 126 6.51 13.45 12.37
N TRP A 127 7.29 12.83 13.24
CA TRP A 127 6.79 11.98 14.31
C TRP A 127 7.16 12.52 15.68
N ASP A 128 6.21 12.39 16.62
CA ASP A 128 6.48 12.45 18.05
C ASP A 128 6.55 11.01 18.57
N PRO A 129 7.75 10.43 18.76
CA PRO A 129 7.89 9.04 19.15
C PRO A 129 7.30 8.74 20.54
N VAL A 130 7.29 9.74 21.42
CA VAL A 130 6.75 9.61 22.77
C VAL A 130 5.23 9.51 22.70
N ALA A 131 4.58 10.44 22.00
CA ALA A 131 3.13 10.40 21.80
C ALA A 131 2.69 9.13 21.03
N MET A 132 3.44 8.73 20.00
CA MET A 132 3.18 7.49 19.27
C MET A 132 3.23 6.25 20.19
N LYS A 133 4.26 6.15 21.04
CA LYS A 133 4.41 5.05 22.00
C LYS A 133 3.23 4.98 22.96
N GLU A 134 2.75 6.12 23.47
CA GLU A 134 1.56 6.18 24.32
C GLU A 134 0.30 5.68 23.61
N ASP A 135 0.08 6.11 22.36
CA ASP A 135 -1.07 5.72 21.56
C ASP A 135 -1.03 4.23 21.19
N ILE A 136 0.14 3.69 20.88
CA ILE A 136 0.36 2.26 20.64
C ILE A 136 0.01 1.46 21.89
N LEU A 137 0.52 1.84 23.06
CA LEU A 137 0.22 1.16 24.33
C LEU A 137 -1.28 1.25 24.66
N ARG A 138 -1.93 2.38 24.39
CA ARG A 138 -3.38 2.55 24.56
C ARG A 138 -4.16 1.62 23.62
N SER A 139 -3.77 1.54 22.35
CA SER A 139 -4.35 0.65 21.34
C SER A 139 -4.20 -0.83 21.72
N GLN A 140 -3.02 -1.23 22.18
CA GLN A 140 -2.74 -2.59 22.65
C GLN A 140 -3.62 -2.96 23.85
N LYS A 141 -3.66 -2.14 24.91
CA LYS A 141 -4.50 -2.36 26.10
C LYS A 141 -5.97 -2.52 25.73
N ARG A 142 -6.49 -1.67 24.83
CA ARG A 142 -7.87 -1.73 24.33
C ARG A 142 -8.13 -3.04 23.57
N ARG A 143 -7.25 -3.42 22.64
CA ARG A 143 -7.42 -4.65 21.85
C ARG A 143 -7.32 -5.91 22.70
N LEU A 144 -6.41 -5.96 23.69
CA LEU A 144 -6.31 -7.10 24.61
C LEU A 144 -7.55 -7.26 25.48
N PHE A 145 -8.15 -6.15 25.93
CA PHE A 145 -9.43 -6.18 26.64
C PHE A 145 -10.56 -6.72 25.75
N ILE A 146 -10.73 -6.14 24.55
CA ILE A 146 -11.76 -6.58 23.59
C ILE A 146 -11.58 -8.05 23.23
N GLN A 147 -10.34 -8.48 22.92
CA GLN A 147 -10.02 -9.86 22.59
C GLN A 147 -10.41 -10.81 23.73
N ARG A 148 -10.07 -10.48 24.98
CA ARG A 148 -10.45 -11.29 26.15
C ARG A 148 -11.95 -11.49 26.25
N VAL A 149 -12.73 -10.45 25.98
CA VAL A 149 -14.20 -10.50 25.99
C VAL A 149 -14.73 -11.30 24.80
N LEU A 150 -14.23 -11.06 23.59
CA LEU A 150 -14.68 -11.75 22.36
C LEU A 150 -14.34 -13.24 22.32
N LEU A 151 -13.33 -13.68 23.08
CA LEU A 151 -12.98 -15.10 23.20
C LEU A 151 -13.90 -15.86 24.17
N GLN A 152 -14.84 -15.20 24.84
CA GLN A 152 -15.83 -15.82 25.70
C GLN A 152 -17.17 -15.98 24.97
N GLY A 153 -17.82 -17.14 25.12
CA GLY A 153 -19.13 -17.40 24.55
C GLY A 153 -19.12 -17.60 23.03
N ASN A 154 -20.18 -17.14 22.35
CA ASN A 154 -20.34 -17.30 20.91
C ASN A 154 -19.53 -16.23 20.16
N ARG A 155 -18.56 -16.68 19.35
CA ARG A 155 -17.70 -15.82 18.53
C ARG A 155 -18.41 -15.42 17.23
N SER A 156 -18.39 -14.13 16.92
CA SER A 156 -18.74 -13.62 15.59
C SER A 156 -17.46 -13.46 14.74
N PRO A 157 -17.25 -14.27 13.68
CA PRO A 157 -16.08 -14.12 12.81
C PRO A 157 -16.15 -12.81 12.03
N TRP A 158 -14.98 -12.24 11.72
CA TRP A 158 -14.83 -11.07 10.84
C TRP A 158 -14.21 -11.43 9.49
N ASP A 159 -14.02 -12.72 9.24
CA ASP A 159 -13.52 -13.23 7.97
C ASP A 159 -14.46 -12.79 6.84
N TYR A 160 -13.90 -12.21 5.77
CA TYR A 160 -14.69 -11.81 4.62
C TYR A 160 -15.29 -13.05 3.96
N GLN A 161 -16.62 -13.15 3.99
CA GLN A 161 -17.35 -14.16 3.25
C GLN A 161 -17.75 -13.59 1.88
N PRO A 162 -17.14 -14.04 0.78
CA PRO A 162 -17.56 -13.61 -0.55
C PRO A 162 -19.01 -14.03 -0.78
N TYR A 163 -19.82 -13.06 -1.20
CA TYR A 163 -21.20 -13.31 -1.59
C TYR A 163 -21.27 -13.60 -3.08
N ARG A 164 -21.80 -14.77 -3.42
CA ARG A 164 -22.16 -15.15 -4.78
C ARG A 164 -23.63 -15.51 -4.81
N ASP A 165 -24.40 -14.71 -5.53
CA ASP A 165 -25.83 -14.94 -5.68
C ASP A 165 -26.07 -16.10 -6.65
N ALA A 166 -26.05 -17.32 -6.12
CA ALA A 166 -26.24 -18.52 -6.93
C ALA A 166 -27.58 -18.49 -7.69
N SER A 167 -28.59 -17.72 -7.27
CA SER A 167 -29.84 -17.59 -8.02
C SER A 167 -29.70 -16.81 -9.33
N LYS A 168 -28.61 -16.05 -9.51
CA LYS A 168 -28.32 -15.22 -10.69
C LYS A 168 -27.15 -15.71 -11.56
N GLU A 169 -26.48 -16.79 -11.16
CA GLU A 169 -25.35 -17.33 -11.91
C GLU A 169 -25.79 -18.37 -12.94
N PHE A 170 -25.10 -18.47 -14.08
CA PHE A 170 -25.38 -19.47 -15.12
C PHE A 170 -26.84 -19.45 -15.62
N VAL A 171 -27.26 -20.54 -16.26
CA VAL A 171 -28.63 -20.68 -16.77
C VAL A 171 -29.61 -20.86 -15.60
N ARG A 172 -30.67 -20.04 -15.57
CA ARG A 172 -31.69 -20.05 -14.51
C ARG A 172 -33.08 -20.02 -15.14
N SER A 173 -33.90 -21.02 -14.81
CA SER A 173 -35.20 -21.25 -15.45
C SER A 173 -36.23 -20.13 -15.27
N ALA A 174 -36.01 -19.21 -14.32
CA ALA A 174 -36.96 -18.17 -13.95
C ALA A 174 -36.66 -16.78 -14.56
N ALA A 175 -35.43 -16.53 -15.02
CA ALA A 175 -35.03 -15.21 -15.53
C ALA A 175 -34.95 -15.17 -17.07
N ASP A 176 -34.48 -16.25 -17.69
CA ASP A 176 -34.46 -16.39 -19.14
C ASP A 176 -34.44 -17.89 -19.49
N THR A 177 -35.36 -18.33 -20.35
CA THR A 177 -35.40 -19.73 -20.79
C THR A 177 -34.44 -20.00 -21.95
N ASP A 178 -33.88 -18.95 -22.56
CA ASP A 178 -32.91 -19.06 -23.63
C ASP A 178 -31.49 -19.30 -23.09
N THR A 179 -31.14 -20.58 -23.00
CA THR A 179 -29.80 -21.01 -22.58
C THR A 179 -28.68 -20.52 -23.51
N THR A 180 -29.01 -20.13 -24.74
CA THR A 180 -28.08 -19.67 -25.78
C THR A 180 -27.65 -18.24 -25.51
N MET A 181 -28.57 -17.37 -25.08
CA MET A 181 -28.28 -15.99 -24.65
C MET A 181 -27.29 -15.97 -23.48
N THR A 182 -27.57 -16.75 -22.43
CA THR A 182 -26.68 -16.82 -21.25
C THR A 182 -25.28 -17.31 -21.62
N LYS A 183 -25.16 -18.30 -22.52
CA LYS A 183 -23.87 -18.82 -23.00
C LYS A 183 -23.14 -17.82 -23.90
N GLY A 184 -23.87 -17.07 -24.73
CA GLY A 184 -23.31 -16.02 -25.59
C GLY A 184 -22.71 -14.88 -24.78
N LEU A 185 -23.42 -14.39 -23.77
CA LEU A 185 -22.94 -13.35 -22.84
C LEU A 185 -21.72 -13.80 -22.01
N ALA A 186 -21.65 -15.08 -21.67
CA ALA A 186 -20.52 -15.65 -20.91
C ALA A 186 -19.30 -16.00 -21.78
N ARG A 187 -19.40 -15.91 -23.12
CA ARG A 187 -18.33 -16.25 -24.05
C ARG A 187 -17.44 -15.03 -24.31
N PHE A 188 -16.12 -15.24 -24.31
CA PHE A 188 -15.14 -14.25 -24.78
C PHE A 188 -14.23 -14.84 -25.88
N PRO A 189 -14.08 -14.21 -27.07
CA PRO A 189 -14.80 -13.02 -27.51
C PRO A 189 -16.30 -13.30 -27.65
N TYR A 190 -17.09 -12.26 -27.43
CA TYR A 190 -18.54 -12.33 -27.53
C TYR A 190 -18.96 -12.81 -28.94
N MET A 191 -19.96 -13.68 -28.99
CA MET A 191 -20.65 -14.01 -30.23
C MET A 191 -22.14 -13.82 -30.03
N ASP A 192 -22.78 -13.29 -31.06
CA ASP A 192 -24.22 -13.12 -31.07
C ASP A 192 -24.93 -14.47 -30.87
N PRO A 193 -25.91 -14.53 -29.96
CA PRO A 193 -26.72 -15.72 -29.74
C PRO A 193 -27.43 -16.14 -31.03
N ILE A 194 -27.35 -17.43 -31.35
CA ILE A 194 -28.02 -18.00 -32.51
C ILE A 194 -29.51 -18.17 -32.16
N PRO A 195 -30.45 -17.65 -32.98
CA PRO A 195 -31.87 -17.83 -32.74
C PRO A 195 -32.25 -19.32 -32.69
N PRO A 196 -33.25 -19.72 -31.89
CA PRO A 196 -33.69 -21.10 -31.85
C PRO A 196 -34.30 -21.51 -33.20
N ASP A 197 -33.88 -22.66 -33.73
CA ASP A 197 -34.40 -23.22 -34.99
C ASP A 197 -35.92 -23.48 -34.93
N THR A 198 -36.46 -23.72 -33.72
CA THR A 198 -37.89 -23.94 -33.45
C THR A 198 -38.34 -23.15 -32.22
N PRO A 199 -38.85 -21.91 -32.38
CA PRO A 199 -39.34 -21.10 -31.26
C PRO A 199 -40.56 -21.76 -30.61
N ARG A 200 -40.69 -21.65 -29.28
CA ARG A 200 -41.95 -22.03 -28.60
C ARG A 200 -43.02 -21.00 -28.95
N SER A 201 -44.25 -21.48 -29.21
CA SER A 201 -45.42 -20.60 -29.39
C SER A 201 -45.75 -19.88 -28.07
N GLU A 202 -46.06 -18.58 -28.16
CA GLU A 202 -46.53 -17.75 -27.03
C GLU A 202 -47.82 -18.29 -26.39
#